data_AF-A0A3M0WNY3-F1
#
_entry.id   AF-A0A3M0WNY3-F1
#
_cell.length_a   1.000
_cell.length_b   1.000
_cell.length_c   1.000
_cell.angle_alpha   90.00
_cell.angle_beta   90.00
_cell.angle_gamma   90.00
#
_symmetry.space_group_name_H-M   'P 1'
#
loop_
_entity.id
_entity.type
_entity.pdbx_description
1 polymer ?
#
loop_
_entity_poly.entity_id
_entity_poly.type
_entity_poly.pdbx_seq_one_letter_code
_entity_poly.pdbx_strand_id
1 'polypeptide(L)'
;MPILDRVAIDSWLRDEIVQKFPKGGLGDIKLGSPCIVNPGETAVFVRGGESMGTLEPGTHVLTTANIPFLTDWAEKIFTGGKNVFTADVYYVKTTDLTLKWGTASPIIVEHLNRPPGASAIIGNGSYVVKVKDPWRFLKAMDAFRDSVRMADLKSRLDPMLGIMMQDKMSELAEAKNLGPAQLQSFSQEINDLLVGLLQPEFDAIGMTLVDFNIRMG
;
A
#
# COMPACT_ATOMS: atom_id res chain seq x y z
N MET A 1 -3.51 -18.02 26.33
CA MET A 1 -3.21 -17.87 24.89
C MET A 1 -2.00 -18.74 24.57
N PRO A 2 -1.84 -19.27 23.35
CA PRO A 2 -0.65 -20.06 23.00
C PRO A 2 0.58 -19.14 22.94
N ILE A 3 1.70 -19.58 23.52
CA ILE A 3 3.00 -18.91 23.38
C ILE A 3 3.56 -19.29 22.02
N LEU A 4 3.94 -18.28 21.24
CA LEU A 4 4.47 -18.48 19.89
C LEU A 4 5.99 -18.62 19.95
N ASP A 5 6.47 -19.82 19.61
CA ASP A 5 7.91 -20.11 19.55
C ASP A 5 8.54 -19.68 18.21
N ARG A 6 7.73 -19.36 17.19
CA ARG A 6 8.15 -18.84 15.88
C ARG A 6 7.14 -17.81 15.38
N VAL A 7 7.65 -16.72 14.81
CA VAL A 7 6.85 -15.66 14.18
C VAL A 7 7.09 -15.69 12.68
N ALA A 8 6.15 -16.21 11.92
CA ALA A 8 6.23 -16.34 10.46
C ALA A 8 4.83 -16.56 9.88
N ILE A 9 4.60 -16.11 8.65
CA ILE A 9 3.42 -16.52 7.87
C ILE A 9 3.77 -17.71 6.99
N ASP A 10 2.83 -18.66 6.85
CA ASP A 10 3.06 -19.88 6.06
C ASP A 10 2.91 -19.62 4.55
N SER A 11 1.88 -18.87 4.16
CA SER A 11 1.62 -18.51 2.77
C SER A 11 0.70 -17.31 2.67
N TRP A 12 0.86 -16.58 1.55
CA TRP A 12 -0.02 -15.49 1.16
C TRP A 12 -1.20 -16.00 0.33
N LEU A 13 -2.37 -15.38 0.51
CA LEU A 13 -3.38 -15.43 -0.55
C LEU A 13 -2.95 -14.59 -1.75
N ARG A 14 -3.42 -14.95 -2.94
CA ARG A 14 -3.01 -14.32 -4.22
C ARG A 14 -3.23 -12.81 -4.22
N ASP A 15 -4.34 -12.36 -3.66
CA ASP A 15 -4.79 -10.97 -3.61
C ASP A 15 -4.54 -10.30 -2.25
N GLU A 16 -3.85 -10.95 -1.32
CA GLU A 16 -3.58 -10.41 0.01
C GLU A 16 -2.31 -9.55 0.02
N ILE A 17 -2.39 -8.41 0.71
CA ILE A 17 -1.34 -7.40 0.83
C ILE A 17 -0.87 -7.30 2.28
N VAL A 18 -1.77 -7.44 3.24
CA VAL A 18 -1.45 -7.45 4.67
C VAL A 18 -2.01 -8.71 5.30
N GLN A 19 -1.23 -9.34 6.15
CA GLN A 19 -1.65 -10.47 6.96
C GLN A 19 -1.23 -10.28 8.41
N LYS A 20 -2.18 -10.38 9.34
CA LYS A 20 -1.89 -10.38 10.77
C LYS A 20 -1.40 -11.75 11.24
N PHE A 21 -0.44 -11.75 12.14
CA PHE A 21 0.05 -12.92 12.86
C PHE A 21 0.14 -12.62 14.38
N PRO A 22 -0.45 -13.49 15.24
CA PRO A 22 -1.39 -14.56 14.91
C PRO A 22 -2.74 -13.99 14.44
N LYS A 23 -3.53 -14.80 13.70
CA LYS A 23 -4.88 -14.42 13.28
C LYS A 23 -5.85 -14.44 14.47
N GLY A 24 -6.78 -13.49 14.53
CA GLY A 24 -7.91 -13.51 15.47
C GLY A 24 -7.59 -13.15 16.93
N GLY A 25 -6.42 -12.58 17.22
CA GLY A 25 -6.08 -12.16 18.58
C GLY A 25 -4.69 -11.56 18.72
N LEU A 26 -4.35 -11.19 19.95
CA LEU A 26 -2.99 -10.77 20.30
C LEU A 26 -2.06 -11.99 20.35
N GLY A 27 -0.81 -11.82 19.90
CA GLY A 27 0.21 -12.86 19.99
C GLY A 27 1.08 -12.71 21.23
N ASP A 28 1.10 -13.74 22.08
CA ASP A 28 2.11 -13.86 23.13
C ASP A 28 3.38 -14.47 22.53
N ILE A 29 4.40 -13.62 22.34
CA ILE A 29 5.65 -13.95 21.65
C ILE A 29 6.76 -14.11 22.69
N LYS A 30 7.48 -15.22 22.60
CA LYS A 30 8.61 -15.48 23.48
C LYS A 30 9.84 -14.71 23.02
N LEU A 31 10.54 -14.07 23.96
CA LEU A 31 11.85 -13.46 23.68
C LEU A 31 12.85 -14.55 23.26
N GLY A 32 13.62 -14.28 22.22
CA GLY A 32 14.53 -15.23 21.59
C GLY A 32 13.89 -16.09 20.49
N SER A 33 12.58 -15.99 20.25
CA SER A 33 11.94 -16.66 19.13
C SER A 33 12.42 -16.09 17.78
N PRO A 34 12.63 -16.93 16.75
CA PRO A 34 12.90 -16.47 15.41
C PRO A 34 11.65 -15.83 14.79
N CYS A 35 11.84 -14.64 14.22
CA CYS A 35 10.94 -13.99 13.28
C CYS A 35 11.50 -14.18 11.87
N ILE A 36 10.73 -14.84 11.01
CA ILE A 36 11.13 -15.11 9.63
C ILE A 36 10.31 -14.19 8.73
N VAL A 37 11.01 -13.31 8.02
CA VAL A 37 10.45 -12.39 7.04
C VAL A 37 10.95 -12.83 5.67
N ASN A 38 10.05 -13.28 4.81
CA ASN A 38 10.43 -13.75 3.48
C ASN A 38 10.85 -12.58 2.57
N PRO A 39 11.53 -12.85 1.43
CA PRO A 39 11.73 -11.84 0.40
C PRO A 39 10.40 -11.27 -0.12
N GLY A 40 10.32 -9.95 -0.23
CA GLY A 40 9.12 -9.26 -0.75
C GLY A 40 8.02 -9.03 0.30
N GLU A 41 8.34 -9.17 1.59
CA GLU A 41 7.47 -8.76 2.70
C GLU A 41 8.26 -8.03 3.78
N THR A 42 7.55 -7.40 4.70
CA THR A 42 8.12 -6.73 5.87
C THR A 42 7.21 -6.97 7.06
N ALA A 43 7.79 -7.29 8.21
CA ALA A 43 7.02 -7.51 9.44
C ALA A 43 7.00 -6.23 10.28
N VAL A 44 5.81 -5.77 10.65
CA VAL A 44 5.60 -4.60 11.51
C VAL A 44 5.05 -5.07 12.84
N PHE A 45 5.79 -4.81 13.92
CA PHE A 45 5.35 -5.10 15.29
C PHE A 45 4.56 -3.93 15.82
N VAL A 46 3.37 -4.18 16.34
CA VAL A 46 2.44 -3.16 16.84
C VAL A 46 2.01 -3.51 18.26
N ARG A 47 2.08 -2.54 19.16
CA ARG A 47 1.64 -2.69 20.55
C ARG A 47 1.15 -1.35 21.07
N GLY A 48 0.02 -1.35 21.79
CA GLY A 48 -0.49 -0.14 22.42
C GLY A 48 -0.86 0.98 21.43
N GLY A 49 -1.09 0.66 20.16
CA GLY A 49 -1.37 1.65 19.11
C GLY A 49 -0.13 2.20 18.40
N GLU A 50 1.08 1.80 18.79
CA GLU A 50 2.33 2.29 18.20
C GLU A 50 3.13 1.17 17.52
N SER A 51 3.93 1.55 16.51
CA SER A 51 4.90 0.67 15.88
C SER A 51 6.09 0.47 16.82
N MET A 52 6.30 -0.78 17.23
CA MET A 52 7.42 -1.19 18.05
C MET A 52 8.72 -1.36 17.24
N GLY A 53 8.58 -1.67 15.95
CA GLY A 53 9.69 -1.84 15.02
C GLY A 53 9.24 -2.51 13.74
N THR A 54 10.05 -2.37 12.69
CA THR A 54 9.87 -3.01 11.39
C THR A 54 11.06 -3.89 11.08
N LEU A 55 10.82 -5.14 10.70
CA LEU A 55 11.85 -6.09 10.29
C LEU A 55 11.77 -6.33 8.79
N GLU A 56 12.87 -6.05 8.11
CA GLU A 56 13.08 -6.30 6.68
C GLU A 56 13.26 -7.81 6.38
N PRO A 57 13.21 -8.23 5.09
CA PRO A 57 13.44 -9.62 4.71
C PRO A 57 14.69 -10.24 5.35
N GLY A 58 14.50 -11.40 5.98
CA GLY A 58 15.54 -12.13 6.70
C GLY A 58 15.00 -12.91 7.90
N THR A 59 15.88 -13.68 8.53
CA THR A 59 15.58 -14.37 9.79
C THR A 59 16.19 -13.58 10.94
N HIS A 60 15.33 -13.04 11.80
CA HIS A 60 15.70 -12.20 12.92
C HIS A 60 15.40 -12.90 14.24
N VAL A 61 16.34 -12.89 15.18
CA VAL A 61 16.06 -13.34 16.55
C VAL A 61 15.42 -12.18 17.31
N LEU A 62 14.24 -12.40 17.88
CA LEU A 62 13.52 -11.36 18.61
C LEU A 62 14.22 -11.09 19.95
N THR A 63 14.92 -9.96 19.99
CA THR A 63 15.67 -9.47 21.16
C THR A 63 15.27 -8.03 21.45
N THR A 64 15.60 -7.55 22.64
CA THR A 64 15.40 -6.15 23.03
C THR A 64 16.15 -5.16 22.14
N ALA A 65 17.24 -5.59 21.50
CA ALA A 65 18.03 -4.76 20.60
C ALA A 65 17.31 -4.49 19.26
N ASN A 66 16.53 -5.45 18.76
CA ASN A 66 15.83 -5.32 17.47
C ASN A 66 14.48 -4.60 17.59
N ILE A 67 13.97 -4.44 18.82
CA ILE A 67 12.72 -3.75 19.12
C ILE A 67 13.01 -2.80 20.28
N PRO A 68 13.38 -1.53 20.00
CA PRO A 68 13.93 -0.59 20.99
C PRO A 68 13.07 -0.37 22.25
N PHE A 69 11.75 -0.56 22.15
CA PHE A 69 10.84 -0.42 23.29
C PHE A 69 10.67 -1.71 24.11
N LEU A 70 11.23 -2.84 23.68
CA LEU A 70 11.32 -4.03 24.52
C LEU A 70 12.33 -3.86 25.65
N THR A 71 13.23 -2.87 25.60
CA THR A 71 14.24 -2.61 26.64
C THR A 71 13.59 -2.27 28.00
N ASP A 72 12.68 -1.29 28.02
CA ASP A 72 11.95 -0.86 29.24
C ASP A 72 11.04 -1.96 29.80
N TRP A 73 10.53 -2.82 28.93
CA TRP A 73 9.64 -3.91 29.30
C TRP A 73 10.40 -5.17 29.72
N ALA A 74 11.56 -5.44 29.11
CA ALA A 74 12.43 -6.53 29.50
C ALA A 74 13.03 -6.29 30.88
N GLU A 75 13.37 -5.05 31.25
CA GLU A 75 13.82 -4.72 32.62
C GLU A 75 12.78 -5.13 33.69
N LYS A 76 11.49 -4.93 33.42
CA LYS A 76 10.37 -5.39 34.28
C LYS A 76 10.17 -6.90 34.31
N ILE A 77 10.74 -7.63 33.35
CA ILE A 77 10.55 -9.08 33.20
C ILE A 77 11.75 -9.90 33.60
N PHE A 78 12.95 -9.38 33.40
CA PHE A 78 14.17 -9.93 33.99
C PHE A 78 14.09 -9.94 35.53
N THR A 79 13.29 -9.05 36.11
CA THR A 79 12.97 -9.03 37.55
C THR A 79 11.80 -9.96 37.95
N GLY A 80 11.00 -10.47 37.01
CA GLY A 80 9.74 -11.20 37.27
C GLY A 80 9.60 -12.59 36.62
N GLY A 81 10.60 -13.06 35.86
CA GLY A 81 10.70 -14.44 35.37
C GLY A 81 9.84 -14.82 34.16
N LYS A 82 9.22 -13.87 33.43
CA LYS A 82 8.36 -14.17 32.26
C LYS A 82 8.88 -13.55 30.95
N ASN A 83 9.66 -14.30 30.18
CA ASN A 83 10.22 -13.88 28.88
C ASN A 83 9.21 -13.86 27.71
N VAL A 84 7.97 -13.37 27.90
CA VAL A 84 6.89 -13.44 26.89
C VAL A 84 6.14 -12.12 26.76
N PHE A 85 6.24 -11.47 25.60
CA PHE A 85 5.60 -10.18 25.32
C PHE A 85 4.40 -10.33 24.40
N THR A 86 3.39 -9.50 24.65
CA THR A 86 2.19 -9.45 23.81
C THR A 86 2.34 -8.37 22.75
N ALA A 87 2.24 -8.73 21.47
CA ALA A 87 2.24 -7.82 20.34
C ALA A 87 1.45 -8.38 19.15
N ASP A 88 0.98 -7.49 18.29
CA ASP A 88 0.46 -7.86 16.98
C ASP A 88 1.57 -7.73 15.94
N VAL A 89 1.70 -8.72 15.06
CA VAL A 89 2.66 -8.68 13.95
C VAL A 89 1.91 -8.60 12.65
N TYR A 90 2.13 -7.54 11.88
CA TYR A 90 1.53 -7.36 10.56
C TYR A 90 2.59 -7.58 9.50
N TYR A 91 2.43 -8.64 8.71
CA TYR A 91 3.22 -8.85 7.52
C TYR A 91 2.61 -8.02 6.40
N VAL A 92 3.43 -7.22 5.73
CA VAL A 92 3.03 -6.35 4.62
C VAL A 92 3.84 -6.74 3.39
N LYS A 93 3.15 -7.03 2.29
CA LYS A 93 3.76 -7.34 1.01
C LYS A 93 4.40 -6.08 0.42
N THR A 94 5.68 -6.16 0.12
CA THR A 94 6.50 -5.08 -0.45
C THR A 94 6.92 -5.38 -1.89
N THR A 95 6.31 -6.37 -2.55
CA THR A 95 6.47 -6.59 -3.99
C THR A 95 5.60 -5.64 -4.80
N ASP A 96 5.86 -5.56 -6.11
CA ASP A 96 5.04 -4.82 -7.04
C ASP A 96 3.65 -5.45 -7.16
N LEU A 97 2.62 -4.59 -7.12
CA LEU A 97 1.21 -4.95 -7.22
C LEU A 97 0.63 -4.29 -8.47
N THR A 98 0.28 -5.11 -9.46
CA THR A 98 -0.41 -4.62 -10.66
C THR A 98 -1.91 -4.61 -10.44
N LEU A 99 -2.51 -3.42 -10.49
CA LEU A 99 -3.95 -3.20 -10.36
C LEU A 99 -4.50 -2.67 -11.68
N LYS A 100 -5.71 -3.11 -12.02
CA LYS A 100 -6.44 -2.54 -13.16
C LYS A 100 -7.06 -1.21 -12.73
N TRP A 101 -6.99 -0.21 -13.59
CA TRP A 101 -7.72 1.04 -13.47
C TRP A 101 -8.75 1.14 -14.58
N GLY A 102 -9.83 1.85 -14.30
CA GLY A 102 -10.86 2.15 -15.26
C GLY A 102 -11.77 3.21 -14.71
N THR A 103 -12.25 4.08 -15.59
CA THR A 103 -13.16 5.14 -15.17
C THR A 103 -14.53 4.53 -14.93
N ALA A 104 -15.09 4.71 -13.72
CA ALA A 104 -16.44 4.20 -13.40
C ALA A 104 -17.54 4.99 -14.12
N SER A 105 -17.26 6.25 -14.47
CA SER A 105 -18.15 7.13 -15.25
C SER A 105 -17.32 7.81 -16.33
N PRO A 106 -17.87 8.10 -17.53
CA PRO A 106 -17.11 8.79 -18.57
C PRO A 106 -16.57 10.13 -18.07
N ILE A 107 -15.30 10.42 -18.35
CA ILE A 107 -14.68 11.72 -18.07
C ILE A 107 -15.18 12.69 -19.13
N ILE A 108 -15.91 13.72 -18.72
CA ILE A 108 -16.34 14.78 -19.63
C ILE A 108 -15.19 15.76 -19.76
N VAL A 109 -14.65 15.86 -20.98
CA VAL A 109 -13.59 16.82 -21.33
C VAL A 109 -14.20 17.87 -22.23
N GLU A 110 -14.12 19.13 -21.81
CA GLU A 110 -14.62 20.27 -22.58
C GLU A 110 -13.59 20.73 -23.61
N HIS A 111 -14.07 21.15 -24.78
CA HIS A 111 -13.25 21.65 -25.88
C HIS A 111 -13.82 22.98 -26.38
N LEU A 112 -13.20 24.10 -25.99
CA LEU A 112 -13.71 25.45 -26.27
C LEU A 112 -13.86 25.77 -27.77
N ASN A 113 -13.09 25.12 -28.65
CA ASN A 113 -12.95 25.53 -30.06
C ASN A 113 -13.38 24.47 -31.10
N ARG A 114 -14.07 23.39 -30.71
CA ARG A 114 -14.45 22.33 -31.66
C ARG A 114 -15.82 21.71 -31.35
N PRO A 115 -16.76 21.58 -32.31
CA PRO A 115 -17.99 20.82 -32.12
C PRO A 115 -17.66 19.35 -31.84
N PRO A 116 -18.28 18.68 -30.84
CA PRO A 116 -19.50 19.07 -30.12
C PRO A 116 -19.30 19.92 -28.84
N GLY A 117 -18.13 20.49 -28.60
CA GLY A 117 -17.86 21.37 -27.45
C GLY A 117 -17.49 20.64 -26.15
N ALA A 118 -17.85 19.36 -26.04
CA ALA A 118 -17.38 18.44 -25.01
C ALA A 118 -17.34 17.01 -25.55
N SER A 119 -16.41 16.19 -25.08
CA SER A 119 -16.30 14.77 -25.40
C SER A 119 -16.24 13.93 -24.13
N ALA A 120 -17.03 12.86 -24.11
CA ALA A 120 -16.96 11.86 -23.04
C ALA A 120 -15.87 10.85 -23.38
N ILE A 121 -14.85 10.75 -22.54
CA ILE A 121 -13.73 9.84 -22.70
C ILE A 121 -13.84 8.73 -21.66
N ILE A 122 -13.68 7.49 -22.09
CA ILE A 122 -13.60 6.35 -21.19
C ILE A 122 -12.15 5.85 -21.21
N GLY A 123 -11.47 6.05 -20.08
CA GLY A 123 -10.14 5.50 -19.86
C GLY A 123 -10.20 4.13 -19.19
N ASN A 124 -9.45 3.17 -19.71
CA ASN A 124 -9.08 1.95 -19.01
C ASN A 124 -7.55 1.83 -18.93
N GLY A 125 -7.06 1.02 -18.00
CA GLY A 125 -5.62 0.96 -17.79
C GLY A 125 -5.19 0.00 -16.70
N SER A 126 -3.92 0.12 -16.34
CA SER A 126 -3.33 -0.56 -15.19
C SER A 126 -2.26 0.30 -14.57
N TYR A 127 -2.08 0.18 -13.27
CA TYR A 127 -1.00 0.80 -12.55
C TYR A 127 -0.27 -0.22 -11.70
N VAL A 128 1.02 0.02 -11.51
CA VAL A 128 1.89 -0.80 -10.67
C VAL A 128 2.26 0.03 -9.46
N VAL A 129 1.98 -0.49 -8.28
CA VAL A 129 2.30 0.17 -7.02
C VAL A 129 3.04 -0.77 -6.10
N LYS A 130 3.82 -0.20 -5.19
CA LYS A 130 4.59 -0.94 -4.20
C LYS A 130 4.45 -0.26 -2.84
N VAL A 131 4.37 -1.04 -1.78
CA VAL A 131 4.44 -0.49 -0.41
C VAL A 131 5.89 -0.11 -0.11
N LYS A 132 6.11 1.16 0.23
CA LYS A 132 7.43 1.73 0.54
C LYS A 132 7.61 1.91 2.04
N ASP A 133 6.57 2.36 2.74
CA ASP A 133 6.56 2.51 4.20
C ASP A 133 5.39 1.67 4.77
N PRO A 134 5.68 0.45 5.25
CA PRO A 134 4.67 -0.45 5.80
C PRO A 134 3.89 0.14 6.98
N TRP A 135 4.54 0.92 7.85
CA TRP A 135 3.85 1.50 9.01
C TRP A 135 2.89 2.60 8.60
N ARG A 136 3.32 3.49 7.71
CA ARG A 136 2.45 4.53 7.14
C ARG A 136 1.30 3.92 6.36
N PHE A 137 1.57 2.88 5.57
CA PHE A 137 0.56 2.14 4.83
C PHE A 137 -0.49 1.52 5.75
N LEU A 138 -0.08 0.84 6.83
CA LEU A 138 -1.01 0.22 7.76
C LEU A 138 -1.99 1.24 8.37
N LYS A 139 -1.48 2.42 8.74
CA LYS A 139 -2.30 3.52 9.27
C LYS A 139 -3.24 4.13 8.22
N ALA A 140 -2.71 4.41 7.02
CA ALA A 140 -3.47 5.08 5.98
C ALA A 140 -4.60 4.22 5.39
N MET A 141 -4.42 2.90 5.38
CA MET A 141 -5.36 1.93 4.81
C MET A 141 -6.30 1.29 5.83
N ASP A 142 -6.27 1.73 7.10
CA ASP A 142 -6.97 1.08 8.22
C ASP A 142 -6.75 -0.45 8.22
N ALA A 143 -5.49 -0.84 8.05
CA ALA A 143 -5.10 -2.23 7.79
C ALA A 143 -4.87 -3.04 9.08
N PHE A 144 -5.30 -2.54 10.24
CA PHE A 144 -5.14 -3.18 11.54
C PHE A 144 -6.17 -4.32 11.79
N ARG A 145 -6.35 -5.17 10.77
CA ARG A 145 -7.28 -6.31 10.75
C ARG A 145 -6.56 -7.57 10.30
N ASP A 146 -7.24 -8.72 10.34
CA ASP A 146 -6.60 -10.02 10.07
C ASP A 146 -5.99 -10.14 8.67
N SER A 147 -6.60 -9.47 7.68
CA SER A 147 -6.18 -9.51 6.27
C SER A 147 -6.63 -8.26 5.54
N VAL A 148 -5.80 -7.74 4.64
CA VAL A 148 -6.16 -6.70 3.66
C VAL A 148 -5.85 -7.18 2.27
N ARG A 149 -6.78 -6.98 1.33
CA ARG A 149 -6.69 -7.46 -0.04
C ARG A 149 -6.56 -6.34 -1.06
N MET A 150 -6.19 -6.70 -2.28
CA MET A 150 -6.08 -5.79 -3.43
C MET A 150 -7.40 -5.07 -3.73
N ALA A 151 -8.56 -5.68 -3.42
CA ALA A 151 -9.85 -5.03 -3.58
C ALA A 151 -10.01 -3.81 -2.65
N ASP A 152 -9.51 -3.89 -1.41
CA ASP A 152 -9.54 -2.79 -0.44
C ASP A 152 -8.58 -1.66 -0.85
N LEU A 153 -7.42 -2.03 -1.40
CA LEU A 153 -6.51 -1.06 -1.97
C LEU A 153 -7.15 -0.33 -3.16
N LYS A 154 -7.80 -1.09 -4.04
CA LYS A 154 -8.47 -0.55 -5.21
C LYS A 154 -9.60 0.42 -4.84
N SER A 155 -10.44 0.08 -3.86
CA SER A 155 -11.54 0.94 -3.44
C SER A 155 -11.07 2.28 -2.87
N ARG A 156 -9.87 2.33 -2.26
CA ARG A 156 -9.27 3.56 -1.75
C ARG A 156 -8.61 4.41 -2.84
N LEU A 157 -7.99 3.78 -3.83
CA LEU A 157 -7.20 4.44 -4.88
C LEU A 157 -8.03 4.90 -6.08
N ASP A 158 -9.03 4.12 -6.50
CA ASP A 158 -9.81 4.40 -7.71
C ASP A 158 -10.48 5.79 -7.72
N PRO A 159 -11.14 6.26 -6.64
CA PRO A 159 -11.76 7.58 -6.62
C PRO A 159 -10.72 8.70 -6.77
N MET A 160 -9.59 8.54 -6.09
CA MET A 160 -8.48 9.49 -6.10
C MET A 160 -7.86 9.59 -7.51
N LEU A 161 -7.62 8.45 -8.16
CA LEU A 161 -7.14 8.40 -9.53
C LEU A 161 -8.16 8.99 -10.51
N GLY A 162 -9.45 8.74 -10.32
CA GLY A 162 -10.52 9.25 -11.18
C GLY A 162 -10.60 10.78 -11.20
N ILE A 163 -10.57 11.43 -10.02
CA ILE A 163 -10.60 12.89 -9.91
C ILE A 163 -9.37 13.50 -10.58
N MET A 164 -8.18 13.00 -10.26
CA MET A 164 -6.94 13.55 -10.84
C MET A 164 -6.82 13.33 -12.35
N MET A 165 -7.31 12.19 -12.85
CA MET A 165 -7.41 11.94 -14.28
C MET A 165 -8.29 12.98 -14.96
N GLN A 166 -9.46 13.28 -14.39
CA GLN A 166 -10.38 14.27 -14.94
C GLN A 166 -9.73 15.66 -14.98
N ASP A 167 -9.13 16.10 -13.88
CA ASP A 167 -8.50 17.42 -13.79
C ASP A 167 -7.39 17.59 -14.83
N LYS A 168 -6.50 16.59 -14.96
CA LYS A 168 -5.35 16.65 -15.88
C LYS A 168 -5.75 16.54 -17.33
N MET A 169 -6.77 15.73 -17.63
CA MET A 169 -7.30 15.60 -18.99
C MET A 169 -7.96 16.90 -19.46
N SER A 170 -8.72 17.57 -18.60
CA SER A 170 -9.30 18.88 -18.89
C SER A 170 -8.22 19.94 -19.13
N GLU A 171 -7.22 20.02 -18.26
CA GLU A 171 -6.09 20.96 -18.39
C GLU A 171 -5.33 20.78 -19.73
N LEU A 172 -5.04 19.52 -20.10
CA LEU A 172 -4.36 19.22 -21.37
C LEU A 172 -5.22 19.52 -22.60
N ALA A 173 -6.53 19.23 -22.53
CA ALA A 173 -7.44 19.52 -23.61
C ALA A 173 -7.54 21.03 -23.89
N GLU A 174 -7.60 21.85 -22.85
CA GLU A 174 -7.58 23.31 -22.95
C GLU A 174 -6.24 23.83 -23.48
N ALA A 175 -5.12 23.44 -22.86
CA ALA A 175 -3.80 23.99 -23.16
C ALA A 175 -3.34 23.71 -24.60
N LYS A 176 -3.73 22.56 -25.16
CA LYS A 176 -3.23 22.07 -26.46
C LYS A 176 -4.32 22.03 -27.54
N ASN A 177 -5.56 22.42 -27.23
CA ASN A 177 -6.72 22.39 -28.14
C ASN A 177 -6.88 21.03 -28.84
N LEU A 178 -6.69 19.94 -28.09
CA LEU A 178 -6.60 18.58 -28.63
C LEU A 178 -7.99 17.96 -28.82
N GLY A 179 -8.19 17.26 -29.94
CA GLY A 179 -9.34 16.37 -30.13
C GLY A 179 -9.10 14.97 -29.56
N PRO A 180 -10.14 14.13 -29.49
CA PRO A 180 -10.08 12.77 -28.91
C PRO A 180 -8.96 11.89 -29.50
N ALA A 181 -8.75 11.95 -30.82
CA ALA A 181 -7.71 11.17 -31.50
C ALA A 181 -6.27 11.60 -31.14
N GLN A 182 -6.07 12.88 -30.79
CA GLN A 182 -4.74 13.39 -30.44
C GLN A 182 -4.41 13.09 -28.97
N LEU A 183 -5.42 13.07 -28.08
CA LEU A 183 -5.24 12.63 -26.69
C LEU A 183 -4.71 11.18 -26.59
N GLN A 184 -5.03 10.33 -27.57
CA GLN A 184 -4.50 8.96 -27.65
C GLN A 184 -3.01 8.91 -28.02
N SER A 185 -2.49 9.86 -28.80
CA SER A 185 -1.04 9.93 -29.10
C SER A 185 -0.21 10.47 -27.92
N PHE A 186 -0.83 11.20 -26.98
CA PHE A 186 -0.16 11.73 -25.80
C PHE A 186 -0.15 10.77 -24.61
N SER A 187 -0.71 9.56 -24.73
CA SER A 187 -0.85 8.65 -23.58
C SER A 187 0.48 8.35 -22.88
N GLN A 188 1.62 8.32 -23.56
CA GLN A 188 2.91 8.09 -22.92
C GLN A 188 3.44 9.30 -22.14
N GLU A 189 3.40 10.50 -22.73
CA GLU A 189 3.76 11.74 -22.02
C GLU A 189 2.84 12.01 -20.83
N ILE A 190 1.55 11.68 -20.99
CA ILE A 190 0.54 11.76 -19.94
C ILE A 190 0.89 10.78 -18.81
N ASN A 191 1.27 9.54 -19.11
CA ASN A 191 1.66 8.56 -18.09
C ASN A 191 2.83 9.08 -17.23
N ASP A 192 3.90 9.58 -17.85
CA ASP A 192 5.08 10.08 -17.12
C ASP A 192 4.74 11.29 -16.23
N LEU A 193 3.94 12.22 -16.76
CA LEU A 193 3.47 13.39 -16.01
C LEU A 193 2.60 12.98 -14.81
N LEU A 194 1.71 12.00 -15.01
CA LEU A 194 0.85 11.50 -13.94
C LEU A 194 1.64 10.77 -12.87
N VAL A 195 2.63 9.95 -13.23
CA VAL A 195 3.48 9.29 -12.23
C VAL A 195 4.11 10.34 -11.31
N GLY A 196 4.67 11.41 -11.88
CA GLY A 196 5.26 12.50 -11.10
C GLY A 196 4.26 13.25 -10.22
N LEU A 197 3.06 13.54 -10.73
CA LEU A 197 2.02 14.27 -10.01
C LEU A 197 1.29 13.44 -8.94
N LEU A 198 1.15 12.14 -9.17
CA LEU A 198 0.48 11.22 -8.27
C LEU A 198 1.40 10.75 -7.14
N GLN A 199 2.72 10.72 -7.37
CA GLN A 199 3.69 10.20 -6.40
C GLN A 199 3.53 10.81 -4.98
N PRO A 200 3.30 12.12 -4.78
CA PRO A 200 3.04 12.70 -3.45
C PRO A 200 1.82 12.11 -2.73
N GLU A 201 0.73 11.83 -3.45
CA GLU A 201 -0.49 11.21 -2.89
C GLU A 201 -0.22 9.75 -2.50
N PHE A 202 0.57 9.03 -3.29
CA PHE A 202 1.02 7.67 -2.94
C PHE A 202 1.98 7.69 -1.76
N ASP A 203 2.93 8.62 -1.70
CA ASP A 203 3.81 8.80 -0.54
C ASP A 203 2.99 9.12 0.73
N ALA A 204 1.87 9.85 0.58
CA ALA A 204 0.97 10.17 1.69
C ALA A 204 0.41 8.93 2.40
N ILE A 205 0.20 7.86 1.63
CA ILE A 205 -0.30 6.56 2.10
C ILE A 205 0.80 5.49 2.25
N GLY A 206 2.09 5.87 2.17
CA GLY A 206 3.22 4.95 2.35
C GLY A 206 3.52 4.07 1.14
N MET A 207 3.14 4.49 -0.06
CA MET A 207 3.28 3.74 -1.31
C MET A 207 4.10 4.49 -2.36
N THR A 208 4.56 3.75 -3.36
CA THR A 208 5.19 4.28 -4.56
C THR A 208 4.41 3.85 -5.77
N LEU A 209 4.14 4.79 -6.66
CA LEU A 209 3.60 4.52 -7.99
C LEU A 209 4.78 4.23 -8.91
N VAL A 210 4.92 2.97 -9.32
CA VAL A 210 6.05 2.48 -10.12
C VAL A 210 5.80 2.74 -11.60
N ASP A 211 4.59 2.46 -12.05
CA ASP A 211 4.20 2.62 -13.45
C ASP A 211 2.69 2.89 -13.56
N PHE A 212 2.30 3.63 -14.59
CA PHE A 212 0.91 3.94 -14.91
C PHE A 212 0.70 3.80 -16.41
N ASN A 213 -0.25 2.94 -16.82
CA ASN A 213 -0.56 2.70 -18.21
C ASN A 213 -2.03 3.00 -18.47
N ILE A 214 -2.28 4.03 -19.27
CA ILE A 214 -3.62 4.39 -19.74
C ILE A 214 -3.80 3.98 -21.19
N ARG A 215 -4.98 3.45 -21.48
CA ARG A 215 -5.53 3.32 -22.82
C ARG A 215 -6.86 4.07 -22.83
N MET A 216 -6.96 5.03 -23.73
CA MET A 216 -8.20 5.76 -23.97
C MET A 216 -8.90 5.16 -25.17
N GLY A 217 -10.22 4.97 -25.04
CA GLY A 217 -11.12 4.48 -26.07
C GLY A 217 -12.23 5.47 -26.36
#